data_AF-A0A1X7SW14-F1
#
_entry.id   AF-A0A1X7SW14-F1
#
_cell.length_a   1.000
_cell.length_b   1.000
_cell.length_c   1.000
_cell.angle_alpha   90.00
_cell.angle_beta   90.00
_cell.angle_gamma   90.00
#
_symmetry.space_group_name_H-M   'P 1'
#
loop_
_entity.id
_entity.type
_entity.pdbx_description
1 polymer ?
#
loop_
_entity_poly.entity_id
_entity_poly.type
_entity_poly.pdbx_seq_one_letter_code
_entity_poly.pdbx_strand_id
1 'polypeptide(L)'
;MEELCGSGGGWTRIGYLDTSDATQSCPGNLATLTYQGVRYCRRPGSKGSCSSVSFWPNGINYTQICGRITAFQYGNTDANHPQVDLDSIYVDGISITRGSPRKHVWTLMSALFDNILYGVDICPCYVGSTVAKQSFIGDDYYCESGNPDSYYQSGVMYPNDPLWDGKQCTPLESPCCTNPNLPWFHKTLPNSTSDFIEMRLCGDEAPYAEDTPISFYEIYIK
;
A
#
# COMPACT_ATOMS: atom_id res chain seq x y z
N MET A 1 -1.26 25.49 9.84
CA MET A 1 -0.54 24.28 9.40
C MET A 1 -1.39 23.13 9.87
N GLU A 2 -1.96 22.37 8.93
CA GLU A 2 -2.93 21.31 9.24
C GLU A 2 -2.31 20.23 10.14
N GLU A 3 -3.13 19.59 10.98
CA GLU A 3 -2.70 18.45 11.78
C GLU A 3 -2.50 17.24 10.86
N LEU A 4 -1.28 16.67 10.86
CA LEU A 4 -0.98 15.43 10.14
C LEU A 4 -0.86 14.29 11.15
N CYS A 5 -1.56 13.18 10.90
CA CYS A 5 -1.64 12.04 11.81
C CYS A 5 -1.95 12.44 13.27
N GLY A 6 -2.90 13.35 13.47
CA GLY A 6 -3.32 13.82 14.80
C GLY A 6 -2.27 14.62 15.58
N SER A 7 -1.19 15.07 14.91
CA SER A 7 -0.13 15.88 15.53
C SER A 7 0.12 17.17 14.75
N GLY A 8 0.05 18.30 15.45
CA GLY A 8 0.35 19.61 14.87
C GLY A 8 1.86 19.81 14.61
N GLY A 9 2.18 20.44 13.47
CA GLY A 9 3.49 21.03 13.14
C GLY A 9 4.70 20.07 13.09
N GLY A 10 5.82 20.57 12.53
CA GLY A 10 7.12 19.86 12.54
C GLY A 10 7.28 18.75 11.51
N TRP A 11 6.27 18.53 10.66
CA TRP A 11 6.32 17.54 9.60
C TRP A 11 7.09 18.05 8.38
N THR A 12 7.99 17.21 7.85
CA THR A 12 8.69 17.45 6.59
C THR A 12 8.24 16.42 5.57
N ARG A 13 7.73 16.86 4.41
CA ARG A 13 7.38 15.98 3.29
C ARG A 13 8.65 15.46 2.61
N ILE A 14 8.77 14.15 2.48
CA ILE A 14 9.92 13.48 1.84
C ILE A 14 9.53 12.69 0.59
N GLY A 15 8.23 12.42 0.41
CA GLY A 15 7.70 11.76 -0.78
C GLY A 15 6.40 12.41 -1.21
N TYR A 16 6.24 12.59 -2.52
CA TYR A 16 5.00 13.08 -3.13
C TYR A 16 4.86 12.50 -4.54
N LEU A 17 3.65 12.10 -4.90
CA LEU A 17 3.22 11.81 -6.26
C LEU A 17 1.75 12.21 -6.40
N ASP A 18 1.44 12.89 -7.49
CA ASP A 18 0.08 13.08 -8.00
C ASP A 18 0.09 12.81 -9.50
N THR A 19 -0.55 11.74 -9.93
CA THR A 19 -0.59 11.33 -11.34
C THR A 19 -1.53 12.17 -12.20
N SER A 20 -2.40 12.97 -11.59
CA SER A 20 -3.22 13.95 -12.31
C SER A 20 -2.40 15.15 -12.80
N ASP A 21 -1.29 15.45 -12.11
CA ASP A 21 -0.31 16.42 -12.55
C ASP A 21 0.54 15.84 -13.68
N ALA A 22 0.25 16.31 -14.90
CA ALA A 22 0.92 15.87 -16.12
C ALA A 22 2.44 16.13 -16.13
N THR A 23 2.97 16.97 -15.22
CA THR A 23 4.40 17.23 -15.11
C THR A 23 5.15 16.16 -14.32
N GLN A 24 4.44 15.37 -13.49
CA GLN A 24 5.04 14.31 -12.69
C GLN A 24 5.15 13.02 -13.50
N SER A 25 6.24 12.26 -13.30
CA SER A 25 6.46 10.94 -13.90
C SER A 25 6.46 9.86 -12.81
N CYS A 26 6.28 8.61 -13.21
CA CYS A 26 6.34 7.51 -12.24
C CYS A 26 7.75 7.41 -11.63
N PRO A 27 7.87 7.42 -10.30
CA PRO A 27 9.15 7.50 -9.62
C PRO A 27 9.85 6.15 -9.55
N GLY A 28 11.16 6.17 -9.30
CA GLY A 28 11.97 4.97 -9.15
C GLY A 28 11.97 4.12 -10.42
N ASN A 29 11.71 2.82 -10.25
CA ASN A 29 11.57 1.87 -11.35
C ASN A 29 10.10 1.57 -11.71
N LEU A 30 9.14 2.35 -11.21
CA LEU A 30 7.72 2.16 -11.53
C LEU A 30 7.44 2.53 -12.99
N ALA A 31 6.55 1.75 -13.61
CA ALA A 31 6.09 1.99 -14.97
C ALA A 31 4.79 2.79 -14.98
N THR A 32 4.58 3.56 -16.05
CA THR A 32 3.30 4.22 -16.31
C THR A 32 2.27 3.20 -16.78
N LEU A 33 1.09 3.22 -16.17
CA LEU A 33 -0.12 2.58 -16.65
C LEU A 33 -1.10 3.66 -17.10
N THR A 34 -1.77 3.44 -18.23
CA THR A 34 -2.94 4.24 -18.61
C THR A 34 -4.15 3.31 -18.68
N TYR A 35 -5.17 3.62 -17.88
CA TYR A 35 -6.40 2.85 -17.82
C TYR A 35 -7.57 3.81 -17.98
N GLN A 36 -8.42 3.58 -18.99
CA GLN A 36 -9.56 4.45 -19.33
C GLN A 36 -9.20 5.94 -19.45
N GLY A 37 -7.98 6.24 -19.93
CA GLY A 37 -7.48 7.62 -20.09
C GLY A 37 -6.90 8.26 -18.83
N VAL A 38 -6.93 7.58 -17.68
CA VAL A 38 -6.32 8.02 -16.42
C VAL A 38 -4.96 7.35 -16.25
N ARG A 39 -4.00 8.09 -15.69
CA ARG A 39 -2.61 7.65 -15.51
C ARG A 39 -2.37 7.16 -14.09
N TYR A 40 -1.61 6.08 -13.98
CA TYR A 40 -1.20 5.47 -12.71
C TYR A 40 0.26 5.03 -12.79
N CYS A 41 0.85 4.74 -11.63
CA CYS A 41 2.19 4.16 -11.51
C CYS A 41 2.11 2.76 -10.95
N ARG A 42 2.75 1.81 -11.63
CA ARG A 42 2.57 0.38 -11.40
C ARG A 42 3.89 -0.39 -11.46
N ARG A 43 3.86 -1.69 -11.20
CA ARG A 43 5.07 -2.53 -11.35
C ARG A 43 5.43 -2.73 -12.84
N PRO A 44 6.73 -2.67 -13.20
CA PRO A 44 7.18 -3.03 -14.54
C PRO A 44 7.29 -4.55 -14.71
N GLY A 45 7.47 -5.00 -15.94
CA GLY A 45 7.84 -6.40 -16.23
C GLY A 45 6.65 -7.34 -16.46
N SER A 46 6.94 -8.65 -16.40
CA SER A 46 6.02 -9.72 -16.81
C SER A 46 6.01 -10.92 -15.84
N LYS A 47 6.47 -10.71 -14.59
CA LYS A 47 6.58 -11.72 -13.53
C LYS A 47 6.39 -11.05 -12.16
N GLY A 48 6.18 -11.85 -11.12
CA GLY A 48 6.23 -11.42 -9.73
C GLY A 48 7.49 -10.65 -9.39
N SER A 49 7.33 -9.52 -8.71
CA SER A 49 8.43 -8.65 -8.30
C SER A 49 7.99 -7.59 -7.28
N CYS A 50 8.98 -6.97 -6.64
CA CYS A 50 8.82 -5.71 -5.94
C CYS A 50 9.58 -4.59 -6.68
N SER A 51 8.97 -3.41 -6.76
CA SER A 51 9.56 -2.20 -7.32
C SER A 51 9.60 -1.11 -6.28
N SER A 52 10.76 -0.48 -6.12
CA SER A 52 11.07 0.39 -4.98
C SER A 52 11.18 1.85 -5.39
N VAL A 53 10.70 2.71 -4.49
CA VAL A 53 10.96 4.15 -4.48
C VAL A 53 11.56 4.50 -3.14
N SER A 54 12.69 5.22 -3.14
CA SER A 54 13.38 5.61 -1.91
C SER A 54 13.27 7.11 -1.66
N PHE A 55 12.99 7.47 -0.40
CA PHE A 55 12.82 8.84 0.06
C PHE A 55 13.88 9.13 1.12
N TRP A 56 14.79 10.06 0.80
CA TRP A 56 15.90 10.42 1.68
C TRP A 56 15.51 11.56 2.62
N PRO A 57 15.83 11.47 3.92
CA PRO A 57 15.47 12.49 4.89
C PRO A 57 16.34 13.75 4.83
N ASN A 58 17.37 13.77 3.97
CA ASN A 58 18.22 14.94 3.69
C ASN A 58 18.80 15.61 4.95
N GLY A 59 19.33 14.80 5.87
CA GLY A 59 19.96 15.28 7.10
C GLY A 59 19.00 15.51 8.27
N ILE A 60 17.71 15.23 8.10
CA ILE A 60 16.71 15.31 9.17
C ILE A 60 16.67 13.97 9.93
N ASN A 61 16.83 14.06 11.24
CA ASN A 61 16.53 12.95 12.12
C ASN A 61 15.04 12.98 12.48
N TYR A 62 14.40 11.81 12.53
CA TYR A 62 12.96 11.69 12.78
C TYR A 62 12.66 10.54 13.74
N THR A 63 11.51 10.60 14.40
CA THR A 63 10.92 9.53 15.22
C THR A 63 9.53 9.16 14.77
N GLN A 64 8.92 9.92 13.87
CA GLN A 64 7.58 9.67 13.37
C GLN A 64 7.54 9.65 11.85
N ILE A 65 6.70 8.78 11.31
CA ILE A 65 6.41 8.66 9.89
C ILE A 65 4.90 8.73 9.74
N CYS A 66 4.42 9.59 8.85
CA CYS A 66 3.00 9.78 8.54
C CYS A 66 2.82 9.82 7.03
N GLY A 67 1.82 9.15 6.50
CA GLY A 67 1.56 9.23 5.07
C GLY A 67 0.23 8.64 4.68
N ARG A 68 -0.17 8.88 3.44
CA ARG A 68 -1.32 8.25 2.80
C ARG A 68 -0.99 7.92 1.36
N ILE A 69 -1.62 6.88 0.85
CA ILE A 69 -1.42 6.38 -0.51
C ILE A 69 -2.81 6.07 -1.07
N THR A 70 -3.04 6.44 -2.32
CA THR A 70 -4.25 6.04 -3.06
C THR A 70 -3.84 5.14 -4.20
N ALA A 71 -4.28 3.88 -4.13
CA ALA A 71 -4.04 2.88 -5.15
C ALA A 71 -5.34 2.09 -5.43
N PHE A 72 -5.29 1.21 -6.41
CA PHE A 72 -6.46 0.48 -6.89
C PHE A 72 -6.11 -0.99 -7.09
N GLN A 73 -7.08 -1.87 -6.91
CA GLN A 73 -6.92 -3.27 -7.28
C GLN A 73 -6.87 -3.41 -8.81
N TYR A 74 -5.90 -4.17 -9.31
CA TYR A 74 -5.80 -4.57 -10.71
C TYR A 74 -5.74 -6.08 -10.80
N GLY A 75 -6.78 -6.67 -11.40
CA GLY A 75 -6.99 -8.11 -11.52
C GLY A 75 -7.13 -8.78 -10.16
N ASN A 76 -6.34 -9.83 -9.89
CA ASN A 76 -6.65 -10.83 -8.88
C ASN A 76 -5.66 -10.90 -7.71
N THR A 77 -5.48 -9.80 -6.97
CA THR A 77 -4.49 -9.70 -5.88
C THR A 77 -4.82 -10.56 -4.65
N ASP A 78 -3.80 -11.09 -3.98
CA ASP A 78 -3.93 -12.12 -2.93
C ASP A 78 -3.85 -11.61 -1.48
N ALA A 79 -3.79 -10.29 -1.28
CA ALA A 79 -3.46 -9.63 -0.01
C ALA A 79 -2.06 -9.98 0.50
N ASN A 80 -1.89 -11.11 1.18
CA ASN A 80 -0.62 -11.45 1.83
C ASN A 80 -0.20 -12.91 1.63
N HIS A 81 1.09 -13.10 1.40
CA HIS A 81 1.66 -14.41 1.11
C HIS A 81 2.16 -15.11 2.38
N PRO A 82 1.96 -16.44 2.50
CA PRO A 82 2.34 -17.20 3.70
C PRO A 82 3.86 -17.38 3.86
N GLN A 83 4.67 -17.08 2.84
CA GLN A 83 6.12 -17.27 2.87
C GLN A 83 6.92 -15.97 2.71
N VAL A 84 8.08 -16.03 3.37
CA VAL A 84 9.29 -15.21 3.33
C VAL A 84 9.25 -13.79 3.93
N ASP A 85 10.42 -13.43 4.46
CA ASP A 85 10.72 -12.27 5.30
C ASP A 85 10.41 -10.91 4.65
N LEU A 86 10.75 -9.83 5.37
CA LEU A 86 10.52 -8.45 4.93
C LEU A 86 11.17 -8.12 3.57
N ASP A 87 12.21 -8.84 3.14
CA ASP A 87 12.88 -8.59 1.87
C ASP A 87 12.17 -9.28 0.68
N SER A 88 11.26 -10.20 0.94
CA SER A 88 10.54 -10.97 -0.06
C SER A 88 9.30 -10.28 -0.63
N ILE A 89 8.59 -10.97 -1.53
CA ILE A 89 7.28 -10.59 -2.07
C ILE A 89 6.21 -11.16 -1.14
N TYR A 90 6.09 -10.59 0.07
CA TYR A 90 5.18 -11.10 1.10
C TYR A 90 3.77 -10.51 0.99
N VAL A 91 3.55 -9.54 0.09
CA VAL A 91 2.33 -8.76 -0.03
C VAL A 91 2.05 -8.43 -1.50
N ASP A 92 0.78 -8.54 -1.86
CA ASP A 92 0.22 -7.90 -3.04
C ASP A 92 -0.28 -6.53 -2.64
N GLY A 93 0.43 -5.50 -3.09
CA GLY A 93 0.24 -4.13 -2.61
C GLY A 93 1.55 -3.47 -2.23
N ILE A 94 1.56 -2.74 -1.12
CA ILE A 94 2.63 -1.82 -0.79
C ILE A 94 3.27 -2.15 0.56
N SER A 95 4.58 -2.33 0.56
CA SER A 95 5.41 -2.43 1.76
C SER A 95 6.16 -1.12 1.99
N ILE A 96 5.93 -0.48 3.13
CA ILE A 96 6.72 0.68 3.58
C ILE A 96 7.77 0.19 4.57
N THR A 97 9.03 0.46 4.27
CA THR A 97 10.17 0.08 5.12
C THR A 97 11.11 1.26 5.33
N ARG A 98 12.09 1.08 6.22
CA ARG A 98 13.18 2.03 6.40
C ARG A 98 14.54 1.35 6.54
N GLY A 99 15.56 2.06 6.09
CA GLY A 99 16.96 1.71 6.31
C GLY A 99 17.41 0.46 5.55
N SER A 100 18.68 0.11 5.75
CA SER A 100 19.30 -1.10 5.21
C SER A 100 20.23 -1.69 6.29
N PRO A 101 19.93 -2.84 6.89
CA PRO A 101 18.84 -3.77 6.56
C PRO A 101 17.45 -3.17 6.79
N ARG A 102 16.46 -3.69 6.03
CA ARG A 102 15.08 -3.18 6.06
C ARG A 102 14.47 -3.37 7.44
N LYS A 103 13.69 -2.37 7.87
CA LYS A 103 12.83 -2.41 9.05
C LYS A 103 11.41 -2.04 8.63
N HIS A 104 10.43 -2.82 9.08
CA HIS A 104 9.02 -2.60 8.74
C HIS A 104 8.52 -1.26 9.30
N VAL A 105 7.68 -0.58 8.50
CA VAL A 105 6.96 0.64 8.90
C VAL A 105 5.46 0.43 8.78
N TRP A 106 4.99 0.01 7.60
CA TRP A 106 3.56 -0.25 7.33
C TRP A 106 3.39 -1.21 6.15
N THR A 107 2.30 -1.98 6.14
CA THR A 107 1.90 -2.79 4.98
C THR A 107 0.51 -2.37 4.49
N LEU A 108 0.31 -2.19 3.19
CA LEU A 108 -0.99 -1.95 2.58
C LEU A 108 -1.28 -3.09 1.61
N MET A 109 -2.28 -3.92 1.91
CA MET A 109 -2.60 -5.17 1.21
C MET A 109 -3.81 -4.99 0.29
N SER A 110 -3.72 -5.48 -0.94
CA SER A 110 -4.84 -5.53 -1.90
C SER A 110 -5.38 -6.96 -1.92
N ALA A 111 -6.61 -7.18 -1.46
CA ALA A 111 -7.26 -8.50 -1.46
C ALA A 111 -8.06 -8.77 -2.75
N LEU A 112 -8.53 -9.99 -2.91
CA LEU A 112 -9.18 -10.43 -4.15
C LEU A 112 -10.63 -9.97 -4.29
N PHE A 113 -11.39 -10.11 -3.19
CA PHE A 113 -12.83 -9.83 -3.13
C PHE A 113 -13.18 -9.15 -1.82
N ASP A 114 -14.12 -8.20 -1.87
CA ASP A 114 -14.57 -7.46 -0.69
C ASP A 114 -15.79 -8.11 0.01
N ASN A 115 -16.47 -9.07 -0.66
CA ASN A 115 -17.77 -9.60 -0.25
C ASN A 115 -17.86 -11.15 -0.20
N ILE A 116 -16.75 -11.85 -0.40
CA ILE A 116 -16.67 -13.31 -0.30
C ILE A 116 -15.52 -13.75 0.60
N LEU A 117 -15.77 -14.78 1.41
CA LEU A 117 -14.73 -15.50 2.15
C LEU A 117 -14.01 -16.48 1.23
N TYR A 118 -13.04 -15.98 0.46
CA TYR A 118 -12.29 -16.75 -0.52
C TYR A 118 -10.94 -17.24 0.04
N GLY A 119 -10.98 -18.36 0.77
CA GLY A 119 -9.77 -19.10 1.13
C GLY A 119 -8.67 -18.24 1.76
N VAL A 120 -7.57 -18.04 1.01
CA VAL A 120 -6.36 -17.36 1.47
C VAL A 120 -6.17 -15.95 0.88
N ASP A 121 -6.95 -15.57 -0.13
CA ASP A 121 -6.75 -14.34 -0.93
C ASP A 121 -7.60 -13.17 -0.40
N ILE A 122 -7.80 -13.15 0.92
CA ILE A 122 -8.67 -12.22 1.64
C ILE A 122 -7.90 -11.47 2.70
N CYS A 123 -8.46 -10.34 3.13
CA CYS A 123 -7.87 -9.56 4.20
C CYS A 123 -7.77 -10.32 5.53
N PRO A 124 -6.67 -10.17 6.29
CA PRO A 124 -6.58 -10.71 7.65
C PRO A 124 -7.62 -10.16 8.63
N CYS A 125 -8.10 -8.93 8.41
CA CYS A 125 -9.12 -8.27 9.24
C CYS A 125 -10.56 -8.65 8.86
N TYR A 126 -10.75 -9.43 7.80
CA TYR A 126 -12.04 -9.77 7.24
C TYR A 126 -12.87 -10.63 8.21
N VAL A 127 -14.20 -10.46 8.24
CA VAL A 127 -15.07 -11.17 9.20
C VAL A 127 -15.00 -12.68 8.96
N GLY A 128 -14.47 -13.41 9.93
CA GLY A 128 -14.30 -14.87 9.83
C GLY A 128 -13.03 -15.31 9.10
N SER A 129 -12.14 -14.39 8.75
CA SER A 129 -10.82 -14.72 8.21
C SER A 129 -9.99 -15.52 9.19
N THR A 130 -9.27 -16.52 8.65
CA THR A 130 -8.24 -17.27 9.37
C THR A 130 -6.85 -17.02 8.78
N VAL A 131 -6.75 -16.09 7.82
CA VAL A 131 -5.50 -15.75 7.14
C VAL A 131 -4.55 -15.10 8.14
N ALA A 132 -3.38 -15.70 8.32
CA ALA A 132 -2.34 -15.17 9.17
C ALA A 132 -1.49 -14.15 8.39
N LYS A 133 -1.30 -12.97 8.98
CA LYS A 133 -0.29 -11.99 8.55
C LYS A 133 1.09 -12.38 9.06
N GLN A 134 2.14 -11.97 8.34
CA GLN A 134 3.51 -12.15 8.80
C GLN A 134 3.74 -11.43 10.14
N SER A 135 4.49 -12.06 11.05
CA SER A 135 4.61 -11.58 12.45
C SER A 135 5.20 -10.18 12.58
N PHE A 136 6.10 -9.80 11.66
CA PHE A 136 6.72 -8.46 11.66
C PHE A 136 5.74 -7.34 11.29
N ILE A 137 4.59 -7.64 10.69
CA ILE A 137 3.59 -6.65 10.29
C ILE A 137 2.86 -6.11 11.52
N GLY A 138 2.60 -6.96 12.52
CA GLY A 138 1.85 -6.57 13.72
C GLY A 138 0.52 -5.91 13.34
N ASP A 139 0.20 -4.78 13.97
CA ASP A 139 -1.01 -4.00 13.71
C ASP A 139 -0.77 -2.82 12.75
N ASP A 140 0.44 -2.72 12.18
CA ASP A 140 0.85 -1.66 11.27
C ASP A 140 0.49 -2.02 9.82
N TYR A 141 -0.81 -2.22 9.57
CA TYR A 141 -1.29 -2.55 8.23
C TYR A 141 -2.68 -2.01 7.92
N TYR A 142 -2.95 -1.86 6.62
CA TYR A 142 -4.27 -1.78 6.03
C TYR A 142 -4.46 -2.90 5.02
N CYS A 143 -5.70 -3.34 4.85
CA CYS A 143 -6.05 -4.30 3.81
C CYS A 143 -7.43 -3.95 3.28
N GLU A 144 -7.60 -4.02 1.96
CA GLU A 144 -8.87 -3.75 1.30
C GLU A 144 -8.89 -4.45 -0.07
N SER A 145 -10.07 -4.75 -0.60
CA SER A 145 -10.32 -5.19 -1.97
C SER A 145 -11.21 -4.16 -2.65
N GLY A 146 -10.92 -3.83 -3.91
CA GLY A 146 -11.78 -2.96 -4.72
C GLY A 146 -12.78 -3.74 -5.57
N ASN A 147 -12.78 -5.07 -5.51
CA ASN A 147 -13.65 -5.93 -6.30
C ASN A 147 -14.90 -6.37 -5.51
N PRO A 148 -16.09 -5.82 -5.85
CA PRO A 148 -17.35 -6.18 -5.23
C PRO A 148 -18.03 -7.40 -5.84
N ASP A 149 -17.41 -8.05 -6.82
CA ASP A 149 -17.99 -9.19 -7.51
C ASP A 149 -17.43 -10.53 -6.98
N SER A 150 -18.03 -11.63 -7.45
CA SER A 150 -17.59 -13.00 -7.14
C SER A 150 -16.65 -13.63 -8.18
N TYR A 151 -16.18 -12.81 -9.11
CA TYR A 151 -15.29 -13.22 -10.19
C TYR A 151 -14.28 -12.10 -10.45
N TYR A 152 -13.12 -12.49 -10.98
CA TYR A 152 -12.06 -11.57 -11.37
C TYR A 152 -11.71 -11.77 -12.83
N GLN A 153 -11.05 -10.78 -13.41
CA GLN A 153 -10.49 -10.88 -14.75
C GLN A 153 -9.15 -10.16 -14.80
N SER A 154 -8.11 -10.87 -15.24
CA SER A 154 -6.80 -10.25 -15.50
C SER A 154 -6.95 -9.11 -16.52
N GLY A 155 -6.23 -8.02 -16.30
CA GLY A 155 -6.31 -6.84 -17.16
C GLY A 155 -7.42 -5.83 -16.79
N VAL A 156 -8.27 -6.14 -15.82
CA VAL A 156 -9.32 -5.24 -15.32
C VAL A 156 -8.84 -4.53 -14.05
N MET A 157 -9.08 -3.23 -13.98
CA MET A 157 -8.87 -2.43 -12.77
C MET A 157 -10.22 -2.04 -12.17
N TYR A 158 -10.26 -1.88 -10.85
CA TYR A 158 -11.43 -1.44 -10.09
C TYR A 158 -11.26 0.02 -9.63
N PRO A 159 -11.38 1.03 -10.52
CA PRO A 159 -11.07 2.44 -10.21
C PRO A 159 -12.13 3.15 -9.36
N ASN A 160 -13.33 2.57 -9.21
CA ASN A 160 -14.42 3.19 -8.45
C ASN A 160 -14.27 2.99 -6.94
N ASP A 161 -13.32 2.13 -6.55
CA ASP A 161 -13.06 1.79 -5.16
C ASP A 161 -11.56 1.96 -4.85
N PRO A 162 -11.11 3.16 -4.46
CA PRO A 162 -9.73 3.40 -4.08
C PRO A 162 -9.40 2.69 -2.76
N LEU A 163 -8.37 1.85 -2.80
CA LEU A 163 -7.99 1.04 -1.66
C LEU A 163 -7.48 1.88 -0.48
N TRP A 164 -7.80 1.41 0.71
CA TRP A 164 -7.34 1.91 2.02
C TRP A 164 -7.80 3.33 2.31
N ASP A 165 -8.95 3.73 1.76
CA ASP A 165 -9.58 5.02 2.01
C ASP A 165 -10.63 4.98 3.13
N GLY A 166 -10.93 3.77 3.63
CA GLY A 166 -11.88 3.52 4.71
C GLY A 166 -13.35 3.61 4.27
N LYS A 167 -13.63 3.52 2.97
CA LYS A 167 -14.97 3.60 2.40
C LYS A 167 -15.23 2.42 1.48
N GLN A 168 -16.48 2.32 1.00
CA GLN A 168 -17.00 1.24 0.16
C GLN A 168 -16.88 -0.19 0.72
N CYS A 169 -16.29 -0.39 1.90
CA CYS A 169 -16.11 -1.71 2.49
C CYS A 169 -17.43 -2.41 2.79
N THR A 170 -17.60 -3.61 2.23
CA THR A 170 -18.81 -4.40 2.42
C THR A 170 -18.87 -5.00 3.83
N PRO A 171 -19.98 -5.63 4.26
CA PRO A 171 -20.10 -6.16 5.62
C PRO A 171 -18.97 -7.12 6.03
N LEU A 172 -18.43 -7.93 5.11
CA LEU A 172 -17.33 -8.84 5.44
C LEU A 172 -15.99 -8.11 5.59
N GLU A 173 -15.75 -7.06 4.80
CA GLU A 173 -14.55 -6.24 4.89
C GLU A 173 -14.60 -5.16 5.96
N SER A 174 -15.80 -4.83 6.44
CA SER A 174 -16.04 -3.71 7.34
C SER A 174 -15.04 -3.56 8.50
N PRO A 175 -14.52 -4.62 9.16
CA PRO A 175 -13.53 -4.44 10.22
C PRO A 175 -12.21 -3.83 9.75
N CYS A 176 -11.82 -4.06 8.49
CA CYS A 176 -10.62 -3.48 7.86
C CYS A 176 -10.69 -1.96 7.74
N CYS A 177 -11.89 -1.40 7.70
CA CYS A 177 -12.15 0.02 7.44
C CYS A 177 -12.53 0.80 8.70
N THR A 178 -12.31 0.23 9.87
CA THR A 178 -12.65 0.84 11.16
C THR A 178 -11.53 1.69 11.75
N ASN A 179 -10.32 1.65 11.20
CA ASN A 179 -9.20 2.40 11.74
C ASN A 179 -9.46 3.91 11.58
N PRO A 180 -9.55 4.69 12.67
CA PRO A 180 -9.93 6.10 12.61
C PRO A 180 -8.88 6.99 11.93
N ASN A 181 -7.66 6.46 11.72
CA ASN A 181 -6.60 7.18 11.05
C ASN A 181 -6.68 7.06 9.51
N LEU A 182 -7.44 6.10 8.95
CA LEU A 182 -7.58 5.94 7.50
C LEU A 182 -7.94 7.28 6.82
N PRO A 183 -7.30 7.64 5.69
CA PRO A 183 -6.32 6.87 4.91
C PRO A 183 -4.85 7.03 5.37
N TRP A 184 -4.61 7.65 6.53
CA TRP A 184 -3.27 7.97 7.02
C TRP A 184 -2.69 6.86 7.88
N PHE A 185 -1.58 6.27 7.44
CA PHE A 185 -0.75 5.47 8.32
C PHE A 185 0.14 6.36 9.19
N HIS A 186 0.35 5.94 10.44
CA HIS A 186 1.21 6.66 11.40
C HIS A 186 2.07 5.68 12.18
N LYS A 187 3.39 5.82 12.07
CA LYS A 187 4.36 5.01 12.80
C LYS A 187 5.21 5.89 13.71
N THR A 188 5.22 5.57 15.01
CA THR A 188 6.17 6.14 15.97
C THR A 188 7.29 5.13 16.23
N LEU A 189 8.53 5.60 16.11
CA LEU A 189 9.74 4.81 16.32
C LEU A 189 10.24 4.99 17.75
N PRO A 190 10.81 3.93 18.37
CA PRO A 190 11.33 4.02 19.73
C PRO A 190 12.59 4.88 19.83
N ASN A 191 13.34 5.04 18.73
CA ASN A 191 14.59 5.80 18.67
C ASN A 191 14.61 6.66 17.41
N SER A 192 15.24 7.82 17.51
CA SER A 192 15.46 8.71 16.37
C SER A 192 16.41 8.09 15.35
N THR A 193 16.19 8.38 14.07
CA THR A 193 16.96 7.84 12.95
C THR A 193 16.99 8.81 11.78
N SER A 194 17.92 8.60 10.86
CA SER A 194 17.99 9.22 9.53
C SER A 194 17.99 8.16 8.41
N ASP A 195 17.45 6.97 8.71
CA ASP A 195 17.20 5.93 7.72
C ASP A 195 16.36 6.51 6.57
N PHE A 196 16.64 6.13 5.32
CA PHE A 196 15.73 6.43 4.21
C PHE A 196 14.43 5.64 4.40
N ILE A 197 13.32 6.19 3.91
CA ILE A 197 12.05 5.46 3.77
C ILE A 197 12.01 4.83 2.38
N GLU A 198 11.56 3.59 2.29
CA GLU A 198 11.32 2.88 1.03
C GLU A 198 9.84 2.54 0.91
N MET A 199 9.25 2.82 -0.25
CA MET A 199 7.97 2.29 -0.66
C MET A 199 8.21 1.22 -1.73
N ARG A 200 7.77 -0.01 -1.47
CA ARG A 200 7.88 -1.13 -2.39
C ARG A 200 6.49 -1.54 -2.85
N LEU A 201 6.22 -1.42 -4.14
CA LEU A 201 5.03 -1.98 -4.76
C LEU A 201 5.36 -3.43 -5.16
N CYS A 202 4.66 -4.39 -4.57
CA CYS A 202 4.95 -5.82 -4.64
C CYS A 202 3.73 -6.60 -5.15
N GLY A 203 4.01 -7.76 -5.73
CA GLY A 203 3.04 -8.81 -6.01
C GLY A 203 3.73 -10.04 -6.59
N ASP A 204 3.22 -11.23 -6.33
CA ASP A 204 3.89 -12.49 -6.69
C ASP A 204 3.56 -12.96 -8.11
N GLU A 205 2.48 -12.46 -8.71
CA GLU A 205 2.23 -12.61 -10.14
C GLU A 205 2.71 -11.44 -11.01
N ALA A 206 2.61 -11.65 -12.33
CA ALA A 206 2.90 -10.65 -13.33
C ALA A 206 1.95 -9.43 -13.20
N PRO A 207 2.44 -8.19 -13.43
CA PRO A 207 1.63 -6.98 -13.28
C PRO A 207 0.40 -6.84 -14.20
N TYR A 208 0.20 -7.76 -15.16
CA TYR A 208 -1.02 -7.79 -15.97
C TYR A 208 -2.12 -8.67 -15.35
N ALA A 209 -1.74 -9.61 -14.48
CA ALA A 209 -2.64 -10.46 -13.73
C ALA A 209 -3.00 -9.76 -12.42
N GLU A 210 -1.98 -9.32 -11.67
CA GLU A 210 -2.14 -8.78 -10.31
C GLU A 210 -1.28 -7.54 -10.16
N ASP A 211 -1.86 -6.41 -9.79
CA ASP A 211 -1.09 -5.23 -9.44
C ASP A 211 -1.90 -4.30 -8.53
N THR A 212 -1.21 -3.29 -8.01
CA THR A 212 -1.85 -2.27 -7.18
C THR A 212 -1.45 -0.87 -7.66
N PRO A 213 -1.95 -0.41 -8.84
CA PRO A 213 -1.52 0.84 -9.44
C PRO A 213 -1.80 2.05 -8.54
N ILE A 214 -0.77 2.87 -8.34
CA ILE A 214 -0.78 4.04 -7.47
C ILE A 214 -1.15 5.29 -8.28
N SER A 215 -2.08 6.09 -7.76
CA SER A 215 -2.43 7.40 -8.33
C SER A 215 -1.85 8.57 -7.54
N PHE A 216 -1.69 8.39 -6.22
CA PHE A 216 -1.28 9.45 -5.32
C PHE A 216 -0.53 8.87 -4.11
N TYR A 217 0.47 9.60 -3.62
CA TYR A 217 0.96 9.43 -2.26
C TYR A 217 1.56 10.71 -1.71
N GLU A 218 1.56 10.81 -0.39
CA GLU A 218 2.39 11.77 0.33
C GLU A 218 2.92 11.16 1.62
N ILE A 219 4.21 11.39 1.89
CA ILE A 219 4.92 10.79 3.02
C ILE A 219 5.72 11.88 3.73
N TYR A 220 5.58 11.90 5.05
CA TYR A 220 6.15 12.88 5.95
C TYR A 220 6.94 12.21 7.07
N ILE A 221 7.94 12.93 7.56
CA ILE A 221 8.71 12.58 8.76
C ILE A 221 8.70 13.73 9.77
N LYS A 222 8.85 13.40 11.04
CA LYS A 222 8.93 14.36 12.16
C LYS A 222 9.84 13.83 13.26
#